data_AF-A0A0W0YDU5-F1
#
_entry.id   AF-A0A0W0YDU5-F1
#
_cell.length_a   1.000
_cell.length_b   1.000
_cell.length_c   1.000
_cell.angle_alpha   90.00
_cell.angle_beta   90.00
_cell.angle_gamma   90.00
#
_symmetry.space_group_name_H-M   'P 1'
#
loop_
_entity.id
_entity.type
_entity.pdbx_description
1 polymer ?
#
loop_
_entity_poly.entity_id
_entity_poly.type
_entity_poly.pdbx_seq_one_letter_code
_entity_poly.pdbx_strand_id
1 'polypeptide(L)' 'MECFIEIAEPIIDVKFQLKKDSQKYLIDYILSYSELDFKKLAQILEASPLMLGQVLAGKEFLEPAKAHNLFHYFTMLIAH' A
#
# COMPACT_ATOMS: atom_id res chain seq x y z
N MET A 1 4.88 21.21 -39.26
CA MET A 1 3.60 20.89 -38.60
C MET A 1 3.87 19.64 -37.78
N GLU A 2 4.26 19.84 -36.52
CA GLU A 2 4.74 18.76 -35.65
C GLU A 2 3.55 18.25 -34.82
N CYS A 3 3.28 16.95 -34.92
CA CYS A 3 2.18 16.31 -34.23
C CYS A 3 2.64 15.98 -32.81
N PHE A 4 2.20 16.77 -31.84
CA PHE A 4 2.39 16.48 -30.43
C PHE A 4 1.41 15.36 -30.05
N ILE A 5 1.93 14.18 -29.75
CA ILE A 5 1.13 13.10 -29.19
C ILE A 5 1.02 13.42 -27.70
N GLU A 6 -0.11 14.00 -27.30
CA GLU A 6 -0.48 14.08 -25.89
C GLU A 6 -0.77 12.65 -25.42
N ILE A 7 0.22 12.02 -24.79
CA ILE A 7 0.05 10.75 -24.10
C ILE A 7 -0.79 11.07 -22.87
N ALA A 8 -2.11 10.90 -22.97
CA ALA A 8 -2.98 10.95 -21.80
C ALA A 8 -2.49 9.90 -20.81
N GLU A 9 -2.11 10.32 -19.60
CA GLU A 9 -1.78 9.40 -18.53
C GLU A 9 -2.93 8.40 -18.37
N PRO A 10 -2.67 7.09 -18.31
CA PRO A 10 -3.72 6.13 -18.15
C PRO A 10 -4.49 6.46 -16.87
N ILE A 11 -5.80 6.68 -16.99
CA ILE A 11 -6.68 6.71 -15.83
C ILE A 11 -6.73 5.27 -15.32
N ILE A 12 -5.80 4.94 -14.43
CA ILE A 12 -5.74 3.65 -13.74
C ILE A 12 -6.88 3.68 -12.70
N ASP A 13 -8.12 3.47 -13.16
CA ASP A 13 -9.25 3.08 -12.29
C ASP A 13 -9.12 1.58 -11.97
N VAL A 14 -7.96 1.20 -11.42
CA VAL A 14 -7.86 -0.13 -10.84
C VAL A 14 -8.68 -0.03 -9.58
N LYS A 15 -9.87 -0.64 -9.61
CA LYS A 15 -10.65 -0.99 -8.43
C LYS A 15 -9.85 -1.99 -7.60
N PHE A 16 -8.73 -1.54 -7.06
CA PHE A 16 -7.78 -2.31 -6.28
C PHE A 16 -8.46 -2.56 -4.93
N GLN A 17 -9.36 -3.53 -4.93
CA GLN A 17 -9.88 -4.05 -3.69
C GLN A 17 -8.76 -4.89 -3.08
N LEU A 18 -7.99 -4.24 -2.21
CA LEU A 18 -7.02 -4.87 -1.33
C LEU A 18 -7.75 -5.89 -0.47
N LYS A 19 -7.93 -7.09 -1.01
CA LYS A 19 -8.47 -8.24 -0.29
C LYS A 19 -7.61 -8.45 0.96
N LYS A 20 -8.22 -8.96 2.01
CA LYS A 20 -7.60 -9.15 3.33
C LYS A 20 -6.17 -9.71 3.24
N ASP A 21 -5.98 -10.80 2.49
CA ASP A 21 -4.67 -11.43 2.33
C ASP A 21 -3.67 -10.57 1.53
N SER A 22 -4.14 -9.77 0.57
CA SER A 22 -3.29 -8.86 -0.20
C SER A 22 -2.66 -7.80 0.71
N GLN A 23 -3.39 -7.27 1.70
CA GLN A 23 -2.84 -6.30 2.65
C GLN A 23 -1.74 -6.91 3.50
N LYS A 24 -1.93 -8.15 3.98
CA LYS A 24 -0.89 -8.91 4.67
C LYS A 24 0.38 -9.00 3.83
N TYR A 25 0.28 -9.44 2.57
CA TYR A 25 1.45 -9.61 1.72
C TYR A 25 2.16 -8.29 1.42
N LEU A 26 1.42 -7.18 1.27
CA LEU A 26 2.04 -5.87 1.12
C LEU A 26 2.79 -5.43 2.38
N ILE A 27 2.23 -5.65 3.57
CA ILE A 27 2.88 -5.34 4.84
C ILE A 27 4.14 -6.20 5.00
N ASP A 28 4.05 -7.51 4.79
CA ASP A 28 5.20 -8.43 4.82
C ASP A 28 6.30 -7.98 3.85
N TYR A 29 5.93 -7.58 2.62
CA TYR A 29 6.87 -7.08 1.63
C TYR A 29 7.57 -5.80 2.09
N ILE A 30 6.82 -4.79 2.53
CA ILE A 30 7.39 -3.52 2.99
C ILE A 30 8.37 -3.76 4.15
N LEU A 31 8.00 -4.58 5.14
CA LEU A 31 8.87 -4.87 6.29
C LEU A 31 10.12 -5.68 5.91
N SER A 32 10.04 -6.49 4.85
CA SER A 32 11.16 -7.31 4.40
C SER A 32 12.14 -6.56 3.50
N TYR A 33 11.65 -5.57 2.74
CA TYR A 33 12.42 -4.90 1.67
C TYR A 33 12.64 -3.40 1.91
N SER A 34 12.22 -2.87 3.07
CA SER A 34 12.56 -1.51 3.51
C SER A 34 13.32 -1.54 4.82
N GLU A 35 13.97 -0.43 5.18
CA GLU A 35 14.56 -0.23 6.52
C GLU A 35 13.51 0.17 7.58
N LEU A 36 12.20 0.11 7.25
CA LEU A 36 11.15 0.42 8.20
C LEU A 36 10.98 -0.72 9.20
N ASP A 37 10.98 -0.35 10.48
CA ASP A 37 10.45 -1.22 11.51
C ASP A 37 8.91 -1.19 11.55
N PHE A 38 8.34 -2.22 12.18
CA PHE A 38 6.91 -2.40 12.30
C PHE A 38 6.17 -1.22 12.95
N LYS A 39 6.80 -0.52 13.91
CA LYS A 39 6.17 0.61 14.60
C LYS A 39 6.12 1.84 13.70
N LYS A 40 7.19 2.10 12.95
CA LYS A 40 7.22 3.18 11.95
C LYS A 40 6.19 2.94 10.85
N LEU A 41 6.06 1.70 10.37
CA LEU A 41 5.02 1.37 9.39
C LEU A 41 3.61 1.63 9.95
N ALA A 42 3.33 1.23 11.20
CA ALA A 42 2.06 1.52 11.84
C ALA A 42 1.76 3.03 11.92
N GLN A 43 2.76 3.85 12.23
CA GLN A 43 2.63 5.31 12.24
C GLN A 43 2.33 5.88 10.85
N ILE A 44 3.04 5.44 9.81
CA ILE A 44 2.82 5.87 8.42
C ILE A 44 1.40 5.53 7.96
N LEU A 45 0.89 4.37 8.36
CA LEU A 45 -0.45 3.90 8.01
C LEU A 45 -1.56 4.47 8.91
N GLU A 46 -1.22 5.34 9.88
CA GLU A 46 -2.14 5.86 10.89
C GLU A 46 -2.93 4.74 11.59
N ALA A 47 -2.27 3.60 11.79
CA ALA A 47 -2.82 2.40 12.41
C ALA A 47 -2.17 2.16 13.78
N SER A 48 -2.93 1.58 14.71
CA SER A 48 -2.30 1.10 15.94
C SER A 48 -1.42 -0.12 15.61
N PRO A 49 -0.28 -0.32 16.30
CA PRO A 49 0.54 -1.51 16.10
C PRO A 49 -0.24 -2.82 16.32
N LEU A 50 -1.21 -2.81 17.24
CA LEU A 50 -2.10 -3.94 17.47
C LEU A 50 -2.92 -4.26 16.22
N MET A 51 -3.56 -3.24 15.62
CA MET A 51 -4.35 -3.41 14.41
C MET A 51 -3.48 -3.93 13.26
N LEU A 52 -2.33 -3.32 13.03
CA LEU A 52 -1.40 -3.76 11.98
C LEU A 52 -0.97 -5.21 12.19
N GLY A 53 -0.81 -5.64 13.45
CA GLY A 53 -0.43 -7.01 13.80
C GLY A 53 -1.55 -8.02 13.50
N GLN A 54 -2.81 -7.64 13.71
CA GLN A 54 -3.96 -8.47 13.33
C GLN A 54 -4.07 -8.61 11.80
N VAL A 55 -3.79 -7.53 11.05
CA VAL A 55 -3.77 -7.59 9.58
C VAL A 55 -2.64 -8.49 9.09
N LEU A 56 -1.43 -8.35 9.65
CA LEU A 56 -0.29 -9.19 9.32
C LEU A 56 -0.52 -10.68 9.64
N ALA A 57 -1.25 -10.96 10.71
CA ALA A 57 -1.67 -12.31 11.06
C ALA A 57 -2.81 -12.86 10.17
N GLY A 58 -3.33 -12.09 9.21
CA GLY A 58 -4.47 -12.46 8.37
C GLY A 58 -5.80 -12.51 9.13
N LYS A 59 -5.87 -11.88 10.31
CA LYS A 59 -7.05 -11.90 11.20
C LYS A 59 -7.98 -10.72 10.94
N GLU A 60 -7.44 -9.57 10.55
CA GLU A 60 -8.20 -8.36 10.22
C GLU A 60 -7.75 -7.74 8.88
N PHE A 61 -8.40 -6.66 8.46
CA PHE A 61 -7.98 -5.81 7.34
C PHE A 61 -8.09 -4.33 7.70
N LEU A 62 -7.26 -3.51 7.08
CA LEU A 62 -7.30 -2.05 7.17
C LEU A 62 -8.54 -1.51 6.45
N GLU A 63 -9.15 -0.51 7.08
CA GLU A 63 -10.22 0.30 6.47
C GLU A 63 -9.73 0.99 5.18
N PRO A 64 -10.65 1.35 4.25
CA PRO A 64 -10.27 1.84 2.92
C PRO A 64 -9.24 2.98 2.90
N ALA A 65 -9.34 3.96 3.81
CA ALA A 65 -8.38 5.05 3.89
C ALA A 65 -6.96 4.57 4.22
N LYS A 66 -6.81 3.65 5.18
CA LYS A 66 -5.52 3.09 5.58
C LYS A 66 -4.99 2.08 4.57
N ALA A 67 -5.89 1.33 3.93
CA ALA A 67 -5.54 0.44 2.83
C ALA A 67 -5.01 1.22 1.61
N HIS A 68 -5.57 2.40 1.33
CA HIS A 68 -5.06 3.31 0.32
C HIS A 68 -3.64 3.80 0.66
N ASN A 69 -3.39 4.21 1.91
CA ASN A 69 -2.05 4.61 2.36
C ASN A 69 -1.04 3.46 2.23
N LEU A 70 -1.44 2.22 2.56
CA LEU A 70 -0.59 1.03 2.37
C LEU A 70 -0.22 0.83 0.90
N PHE A 71 -1.20 0.90 0.01
CA PHE A 71 -0.96 0.75 -1.42
C PHE A 71 -0.08 1.88 -1.96
N HIS A 72 -0.36 3.12 -1.57
CA HIS A 72 0.42 4.28 -2.00
C HIS A 72 1.88 4.15 -1.58
N TYR A 73 2.14 3.79 -0.32
CA TYR A 73 3.49 3.57 0.17
C TYR A 73 4.21 2.45 -0.58
N PHE A 74 3.51 1.32 -0.83
CA PHE A 74 4.06 0.24 -1.64
C PHE A 74 4.43 0.72 -3.05
N THR A 75 3.57 1.49 -3.73
CA THR A 75 3.86 2.01 -5.07
C THR A 75 5.07 2.94 -5.08
N MET A 76 5.25 3.78 -4.06
CA MET A 76 6.44 4.62 -3.92
C MET A 76 7.72 3.80 -3.77
N LEU A 77 7.64 2.67 -3.06
CA LEU A 77 8.80 1.80 -2.82
C LEU A 77 9.23 1.03 -4.08
N ILE A 78 8.28 0.64 -4.95
CA ILE A 78 8.60 -0.12 -6.19
C ILE A 78 8.80 0.76 -7.43
N ALA A 79 8.36 2.02 -7.40
CA ALA A 79 8.54 2.97 -8.50
C ALA A 79 9.95 3.59 -8.55
N HIS A 80 10.81 3.20 -7.60
CA HIS A 80 12.18 3.69 -7.43
C HIS A 80 13.20 2.71 -8.02
#